data_AF-A0A8J6BIT1-F1
#
_entry.id   AF-A0A8J6BIT1-F1
#
_cell.length_a   1.000
_cell.length_b   1.000
_cell.length_c   1.000
_cell.angle_alpha   90.00
_cell.angle_beta   90.00
_cell.angle_gamma   90.00
#
_symmetry.space_group_name_H-M   'P 1'
#
loop_
_entity.id
_entity.type
_entity.pdbx_description
1 polymer ?
#
loop_
_entity_poly.entity_id
_entity_poly.type
_entity_poly.pdbx_seq_one_letter_code
_entity_poly.pdbx_strand_id
1 'polypeptide(L)'
;MVGDMPLIEYFADNWENVKNFQAEEGDLLIDTYPKSGTTWISEIVDLVVHDGETKTSQRGTIFERVPFLEFAVPGMPTVSYGPWGAHNKDFWKIRHQRDILYLFYEDMLEDPKREIRKVMKYVGKDLPDDVVEKIHQRTTFKAMKDNPMANYSNIPSSVMDQTISPFMRKGTCGDWKTHFTVAQNELFDEYYKKEISDTDLTFRF
;
A
#
# COMPACT_ATOMS: atom_id res chain seq x y z
N MET A 1 3.07 21.63 -3.79
CA MET A 1 3.50 21.12 -5.11
C MET A 1 4.98 20.81 -5.04
N VAL A 2 5.43 19.72 -5.64
CA VAL A 2 6.86 19.42 -5.86
C VAL A 2 7.01 19.11 -7.34
N GLY A 3 7.66 20.02 -8.09
CA GLY A 3 7.47 20.09 -9.53
C GLY A 3 5.99 20.14 -9.87
N ASP A 4 5.57 19.36 -10.88
CA ASP A 4 4.17 19.22 -11.28
C ASP A 4 3.36 18.25 -10.39
N MET A 5 3.96 17.67 -9.34
CA MET A 5 3.26 16.72 -8.46
C MET A 5 2.47 17.45 -7.34
N PRO A 6 1.15 17.22 -7.22
CA PRO A 6 0.40 17.56 -6.02
C PRO A 6 0.86 16.70 -4.85
N LEU A 7 1.29 17.35 -3.78
CA LEU A 7 1.65 16.78 -2.48
C LEU A 7 1.03 17.65 -1.38
N ILE A 8 0.71 17.04 -0.23
CA ILE A 8 0.27 17.75 0.97
C ILE A 8 1.36 18.74 1.36
N GLU A 9 0.97 19.94 1.80
CA GLU A 9 1.87 21.05 2.10
C GLU A 9 3.09 20.59 2.94
N TYR A 10 2.84 19.93 4.08
CA TYR A 10 3.89 19.40 4.94
C TYR A 10 4.77 18.29 4.33
N PHE A 11 4.28 17.54 3.35
CA PHE A 11 5.10 16.55 2.62
C PHE A 11 5.99 17.24 1.57
N ALA A 12 5.55 18.38 1.03
CA ALA A 12 6.38 19.25 0.22
C ALA A 12 7.40 20.04 1.07
N ASP A 13 7.05 20.45 2.29
CA ASP A 13 7.97 21.09 3.24
C ASP A 13 9.11 20.14 3.65
N ASN A 14 8.80 18.85 3.85
CA ASN A 14 9.78 17.81 4.15
C ASN A 14 10.61 17.37 2.92
N TRP A 15 10.33 17.89 1.72
CA TRP A 15 10.87 17.33 0.47
C TRP A 15 12.39 17.35 0.36
N GLU A 16 13.06 18.39 0.87
CA GLU A 16 14.53 18.41 0.86
C GLU A 16 15.14 17.36 1.80
N ASN A 17 14.44 16.90 2.85
CA ASN A 17 14.90 15.75 3.63
C ASN A 17 14.71 14.44 2.84
N VAL A 18 13.54 14.25 2.22
CA VAL A 18 13.24 13.08 1.35
C VAL A 18 14.27 12.95 0.22
N LYS A 19 14.57 14.07 -0.46
CA LYS A 19 15.52 14.16 -1.57
C LYS A 19 16.98 13.92 -1.18
N ASN A 20 17.34 14.16 0.09
CA ASN A 20 18.68 13.90 0.62
C ASN A 20 18.74 12.59 1.45
N PHE A 21 17.64 11.84 1.57
CA PHE A 21 17.60 10.55 2.27
C PHE A 21 18.64 9.59 1.69
N GLN A 22 19.45 8.98 2.56
CA GLN A 22 20.41 7.94 2.19
C GLN A 22 19.85 6.60 2.67
N ALA A 23 19.52 5.72 1.74
CA ALA A 23 19.11 4.35 2.07
C ALA A 23 20.32 3.50 2.49
N GLU A 24 20.13 2.62 3.46
CA GLU A 24 21.15 1.67 3.92
C GLU A 24 21.02 0.30 3.22
N GLU A 25 22.08 -0.51 3.27
CA GLU A 25 22.06 -1.87 2.70
C GLU A 25 21.13 -2.77 3.53
N GLY A 26 19.97 -3.13 2.96
CA GLY A 26 18.92 -3.89 3.63
C GLY A 26 17.61 -3.12 3.82
N ASP A 27 17.55 -1.83 3.47
CA ASP A 27 16.30 -1.07 3.46
C ASP A 27 15.26 -1.66 2.47
N LEU A 28 14.01 -1.73 2.91
CA LEU A 28 12.88 -2.20 2.10
C LEU A 28 11.85 -1.08 1.91
N LEU A 29 11.83 -0.49 0.71
CA LEU A 29 10.82 0.50 0.34
C LEU A 29 9.50 -0.18 -0.05
N ILE A 30 8.40 0.23 0.59
CA ILE A 30 7.03 -0.14 0.20
C ILE A 30 6.38 1.10 -0.44
N ASP A 31 6.55 1.25 -1.76
CA ASP A 31 5.80 2.24 -2.53
C ASP A 31 4.44 1.70 -2.99
N THR A 32 3.41 2.53 -2.91
CA THR A 32 2.07 2.26 -3.44
C THR A 32 1.36 3.58 -3.71
N TYR A 33 0.61 3.66 -4.81
CA TYR A 33 -0.38 4.74 -4.95
C TYR A 33 -1.42 4.65 -3.81
N PRO A 34 -1.89 5.78 -3.24
CA PRO A 34 -2.78 5.77 -2.08
C PRO A 34 -3.99 4.84 -2.20
N LYS A 35 -4.23 4.09 -1.12
CA LYS A 35 -5.32 3.11 -0.94
C LYS A 35 -5.17 1.78 -1.70
N SER A 36 -4.10 1.57 -2.48
CA SER A 36 -3.78 0.28 -3.14
C SER A 36 -3.27 -0.82 -2.19
N GLY A 37 -3.81 -0.91 -0.97
CA GLY A 37 -3.48 -1.98 -0.01
C GLY A 37 -2.22 -1.78 0.85
N THR A 38 -1.57 -0.61 0.84
CA THR A 38 -0.31 -0.29 1.56
C THR A 38 -0.19 -0.96 2.93
N THR A 39 -1.14 -0.70 3.84
CA THR A 39 -1.14 -1.22 5.22
C THR A 39 -1.13 -2.75 5.29
N TRP A 40 -1.74 -3.43 4.31
CA TRP A 40 -1.81 -4.89 4.23
C TRP A 40 -0.45 -5.48 3.84
N ILE A 41 0.18 -4.95 2.80
CA ILE A 41 1.51 -5.39 2.39
C ILE A 41 2.57 -5.02 3.45
N SER A 42 2.44 -3.87 4.13
CA SER A 42 3.31 -3.50 5.27
C SER A 42 3.23 -4.49 6.43
N GLU A 43 2.04 -4.97 6.82
CA GLU A 43 1.91 -5.99 7.89
C GLU A 43 2.45 -7.37 7.44
N ILE A 44 2.28 -7.72 6.15
CA ILE A 44 2.87 -8.94 5.58
C ILE A 44 4.41 -8.86 5.60
N VAL A 45 4.99 -7.79 5.06
CA VAL A 45 6.45 -7.59 5.04
C VAL A 45 7.02 -7.59 6.45
N ASP A 46 6.44 -6.84 7.38
CA ASP A 46 6.91 -6.79 8.77
C ASP A 46 6.87 -8.17 9.45
N LEU A 47 5.83 -8.98 9.20
CA LEU A 47 5.79 -10.35 9.72
C LEU A 47 6.79 -11.27 9.02
N VAL A 48 7.01 -11.15 7.70
CA VAL A 48 7.95 -12.00 6.96
C VAL A 48 9.41 -11.71 7.36
N VAL A 49 9.83 -10.44 7.48
CA VAL A 49 11.22 -10.12 7.86
C VAL A 49 11.54 -10.54 9.30
N HIS A 50 10.52 -10.59 10.16
CA HIS A 50 10.60 -11.10 11.54
C HIS A 50 10.15 -12.57 11.70
N ASP A 51 10.26 -13.40 10.65
CA ASP A 51 10.08 -14.87 10.74
C ASP A 51 8.70 -15.32 11.27
N GLY A 52 7.68 -14.47 11.08
CA GLY A 52 6.32 -14.65 11.57
C GLY A 52 6.13 -14.36 13.06
N GLU A 53 7.07 -13.72 13.76
CA GLU A 53 6.97 -13.46 15.20
C GLU A 53 5.95 -12.37 15.54
N THR A 54 4.78 -12.79 16.02
CA THR A 54 3.63 -11.92 16.32
C THR A 54 3.85 -10.92 17.45
N LYS A 55 4.97 -11.00 18.17
CA LYS A 55 5.39 -9.95 19.13
C LYS A 55 5.97 -8.73 18.41
N THR A 56 6.61 -8.92 17.25
CA THR A 56 7.25 -7.84 16.50
C THR A 56 6.22 -6.93 15.82
N SER A 57 5.17 -7.47 15.19
CA SER A 57 4.08 -6.66 14.61
C SER A 57 3.15 -6.02 15.66
N GLN A 58 3.47 -6.18 16.94
CA GLN A 58 2.82 -5.53 18.09
C GLN A 58 3.79 -4.61 18.86
N ARG A 59 5.02 -4.38 18.36
CA ARG A 59 6.01 -3.46 18.98
C ARG A 59 5.64 -1.97 18.88
N GLY A 60 4.64 -1.65 18.06
CA GLY A 60 4.13 -0.32 17.76
C GLY A 60 3.03 -0.41 16.69
N THR A 61 2.37 0.70 16.42
CA THR A 61 1.42 0.80 15.30
C THR A 61 2.14 0.70 13.95
N ILE A 62 1.40 0.41 12.88
CA ILE A 62 1.97 0.16 11.55
C ILE A 62 2.77 1.34 11.01
N PHE A 63 2.38 2.59 11.31
CA PHE A 63 3.09 3.80 10.89
C PHE A 63 4.31 4.14 11.75
N GLU A 64 4.45 3.52 12.93
CA GLU A 64 5.69 3.56 13.73
C GLU A 64 6.66 2.43 13.32
N ARG A 65 6.12 1.28 12.87
CA ARG A 65 6.89 0.12 12.41
C ARG A 65 7.40 0.25 10.97
N VAL A 66 6.61 0.90 10.11
CA VAL A 66 6.89 1.16 8.69
C VAL A 66 6.64 2.66 8.47
N PRO A 67 7.65 3.52 8.68
CA PRO A 67 7.49 4.97 8.59
C PRO A 67 7.22 5.40 7.15
N PHE A 68 6.34 6.41 6.99
CA PHE A 68 6.12 7.08 5.71
C PHE A 68 7.23 8.12 5.49
N LEU A 69 8.06 7.92 4.47
CA LEU A 69 9.31 8.68 4.23
C LEU A 69 9.08 10.20 4.11
N GLU A 70 7.96 10.59 3.52
CA GLU A 70 7.55 11.96 3.23
C GLU A 70 6.82 12.67 4.39
N PHE A 71 6.54 11.98 5.50
CA PHE A 71 5.48 12.38 6.43
C PHE A 71 5.89 13.37 7.52
N ALA A 72 5.29 14.56 7.49
CA ALA A 72 5.28 15.55 8.57
C ALA A 72 3.84 16.11 8.74
N VAL A 73 3.38 16.35 9.97
CA VAL A 73 1.97 16.72 10.27
C VAL A 73 1.86 17.58 11.53
N PRO A 74 1.18 18.74 11.46
CA PRO A 74 -0.14 18.88 12.12
C PRO A 74 -1.21 19.59 11.26
N GLY A 75 -2.38 18.96 11.06
CA GLY A 75 -3.62 19.69 10.65
C GLY A 75 -4.20 19.50 9.24
N MET A 76 -4.03 18.32 8.62
CA MET A 76 -4.61 17.90 7.30
C MET A 76 -6.14 18.11 7.16
N PRO A 77 -6.75 18.17 5.93
CA PRO A 77 -6.43 17.45 4.68
C PRO A 77 -6.47 18.30 3.37
N THR A 78 -6.22 17.88 2.11
CA THR A 78 -5.57 16.76 1.35
C THR A 78 -5.33 17.30 -0.10
N VAL A 79 -4.92 16.65 -1.21
CA VAL A 79 -4.76 15.26 -1.72
C VAL A 79 -3.44 15.18 -2.52
N SER A 80 -2.90 14.00 -2.88
CA SER A 80 -1.48 13.88 -3.29
C SER A 80 -1.10 12.72 -4.23
N TYR A 81 0.18 12.72 -4.61
CA TYR A 81 0.95 11.68 -5.34
C TYR A 81 0.72 11.60 -6.86
N GLY A 82 0.15 12.66 -7.45
CA GLY A 82 0.11 12.83 -8.91
C GLY A 82 -0.83 11.87 -9.67
N PRO A 83 -0.65 11.72 -10.99
CA PRO A 83 -1.51 10.87 -11.80
C PRO A 83 -1.27 9.38 -11.55
N TRP A 84 -2.31 8.65 -11.13
CA TRP A 84 -2.29 7.20 -10.91
C TRP A 84 -1.66 6.40 -12.06
N GLY A 85 -1.98 6.75 -13.31
CA GLY A 85 -1.48 6.07 -14.51
C GLY A 85 0.03 6.21 -14.69
N ALA A 86 0.59 7.40 -14.42
CA ALA A 86 2.03 7.63 -14.49
C ALA A 86 2.77 6.82 -13.43
N HIS A 87 2.35 6.93 -12.16
CA HIS A 87 2.94 6.20 -11.03
C HIS A 87 3.08 4.69 -11.31
N ASN A 88 1.97 4.02 -11.65
CA ASN A 88 1.98 2.59 -11.91
C ASN A 88 2.82 2.20 -13.15
N LYS A 89 2.73 2.97 -14.24
CA LYS A 89 3.48 2.67 -15.47
C LYS A 89 4.98 2.84 -15.31
N ASP A 90 5.44 3.84 -14.56
CA ASP A 90 6.87 4.11 -14.41
C ASP A 90 7.57 3.03 -13.59
N PHE A 91 6.99 2.61 -12.47
CA PHE A 91 7.48 1.45 -11.71
C PHE A 91 7.40 0.14 -12.52
N TRP A 92 6.31 -0.06 -13.28
CA TRP A 92 6.18 -1.24 -14.15
C TRP A 92 7.26 -1.28 -15.25
N LYS A 93 7.63 -0.15 -15.85
CA LYS A 93 8.68 -0.06 -16.89
C LYS A 93 10.08 -0.41 -16.36
N ILE A 94 10.38 -0.10 -15.10
CA ILE A 94 11.69 -0.38 -14.48
C ILE A 94 11.77 -1.70 -13.69
N ARG A 95 10.65 -2.42 -13.51
CA ARG A 95 10.54 -3.62 -12.65
C ARG A 95 11.54 -4.76 -12.91
N HIS A 96 12.08 -4.85 -14.13
CA HIS A 96 13.09 -5.85 -14.52
C HIS A 96 14.52 -5.28 -14.60
N GLN A 97 14.70 -4.00 -14.31
CA GLN A 97 15.96 -3.24 -14.39
C GLN A 97 16.49 -2.85 -13.00
N ARG A 98 15.68 -3.06 -11.97
CA ARG A 98 15.89 -2.75 -10.55
C ARG A 98 15.38 -3.93 -9.73
N ASP A 99 15.83 -4.05 -8.50
CA ASP A 99 15.26 -5.02 -7.57
C ASP A 99 13.89 -4.49 -7.09
N ILE A 100 12.81 -5.01 -7.67
CA ILE A 100 11.42 -4.57 -7.44
C ILE A 100 10.47 -5.77 -7.53
N LEU A 101 9.79 -6.08 -6.43
CA LEU A 101 8.65 -7.00 -6.43
C LEU A 101 7.35 -6.22 -6.75
N TYR A 102 6.89 -6.28 -8.00
CA TYR A 102 5.58 -5.75 -8.38
C TYR A 102 4.45 -6.71 -7.95
N LEU A 103 3.45 -6.19 -7.23
CA LEU A 103 2.27 -6.93 -6.73
C LEU A 103 0.97 -6.25 -7.16
N PHE A 104 -0.11 -7.03 -7.23
CA PHE A 104 -1.46 -6.54 -7.47
C PHE A 104 -2.34 -6.82 -6.25
N TYR A 105 -3.19 -5.86 -5.86
CA TYR A 105 -4.11 -6.02 -4.73
C TYR A 105 -5.12 -7.17 -4.97
N GLU A 106 -5.48 -7.39 -6.24
CA GLU A 106 -6.37 -8.45 -6.68
C GLU A 106 -5.72 -9.83 -6.58
N ASP A 107 -4.42 -9.93 -6.86
CA ASP A 107 -3.64 -11.15 -6.66
C ASP A 107 -3.55 -11.52 -5.17
N MET A 108 -3.37 -10.50 -4.31
CA MET A 108 -3.34 -10.68 -2.85
C MET A 108 -4.69 -11.13 -2.28
N LEU A 109 -5.82 -10.73 -2.89
CA LEU A 109 -7.15 -11.21 -2.53
C LEU A 109 -7.44 -12.63 -3.04
N GLU A 110 -6.94 -12.97 -4.23
CA GLU A 110 -7.18 -14.25 -4.90
C GLU A 110 -6.40 -15.41 -4.26
N ASP A 111 -5.10 -15.24 -4.04
CA ASP A 111 -4.26 -16.21 -3.32
C ASP A 111 -3.27 -15.48 -2.41
N PRO A 112 -3.70 -15.09 -1.20
CA PRO A 112 -2.83 -14.42 -0.23
C PRO A 112 -1.55 -15.21 0.08
N LYS A 113 -1.58 -16.56 -0.01
CA LYS A 113 -0.46 -17.43 0.38
C LYS A 113 0.56 -17.54 -0.74
N ARG A 114 0.15 -17.44 -2.00
CA ARG A 114 1.04 -17.24 -3.16
C ARG A 114 1.76 -15.90 -3.06
N GLU A 115 1.04 -14.83 -2.74
CA GLU A 115 1.63 -13.49 -2.63
C GLU A 115 2.55 -13.35 -1.40
N ILE A 116 2.21 -13.92 -0.23
CA ILE A 116 3.11 -14.01 0.93
C ILE A 116 4.41 -14.75 0.55
N ARG A 117 4.34 -15.87 -0.20
CA ARG A 117 5.55 -16.58 -0.64
C ARG A 117 6.36 -15.80 -1.69
N LYS A 118 5.73 -14.96 -2.52
CA LYS A 118 6.45 -14.01 -3.40
C LYS A 118 7.23 -12.97 -2.58
N VAL A 119 6.61 -12.37 -1.55
CA VAL A 119 7.27 -11.44 -0.62
C VAL A 119 8.43 -12.13 0.11
N MET A 120 8.18 -13.32 0.68
CA MET A 120 9.17 -14.13 1.39
C MET A 120 10.42 -14.40 0.55
N LYS A 121 10.25 -14.88 -0.68
CA LYS A 121 11.34 -15.12 -1.62
C LYS A 121 12.10 -13.84 -1.97
N TYR A 122 11.40 -12.72 -2.14
CA TYR A 122 12.01 -11.44 -2.50
C TYR A 122 12.90 -10.89 -1.37
N VAL A 123 12.44 -10.91 -0.12
CA VAL A 123 13.23 -10.46 1.04
C VAL A 123 14.26 -11.51 1.53
N GLY A 124 14.62 -12.47 0.67
CA GLY A 124 15.66 -13.47 0.96
C GLY A 124 15.33 -14.48 2.07
N LYS A 125 14.06 -14.63 2.46
CA LYS A 125 13.60 -15.56 3.50
C LYS A 125 13.16 -16.90 2.91
N ASP A 126 13.33 -17.96 3.68
CA ASP A 126 12.79 -19.29 3.43
C ASP A 126 12.12 -19.79 4.72
N LEU A 127 10.80 -19.62 4.81
CA LEU A 127 10.00 -19.92 6.01
C LEU A 127 9.05 -21.10 5.73
N PRO A 128 8.82 -21.99 6.70
CA PRO A 128 7.95 -23.14 6.50
C PRO A 128 6.48 -22.73 6.33
N ASP A 129 5.69 -23.60 5.68
CA ASP A 129 4.32 -23.30 5.27
C ASP A 129 3.34 -23.02 6.44
N ASP A 130 3.65 -23.46 7.66
CA ASP A 130 2.89 -23.12 8.86
C ASP A 130 3.12 -21.65 9.30
N VAL A 131 4.31 -21.10 9.03
CA VAL A 131 4.58 -19.66 9.18
C VAL A 131 3.84 -18.87 8.09
N VAL A 132 3.80 -19.36 6.85
CA VAL A 132 2.99 -18.75 5.77
C VAL A 132 1.50 -18.74 6.15
N GLU A 133 0.98 -19.81 6.75
CA GLU A 133 -0.37 -19.87 7.30
C GLU A 133 -0.58 -18.87 8.45
N LYS A 134 0.34 -18.85 9.43
CA LYS A 134 0.32 -17.93 10.58
C LYS A 134 0.25 -16.46 10.13
N ILE A 135 1.02 -16.08 9.11
CA ILE A 135 1.02 -14.74 8.51
C ILE A 135 -0.30 -14.48 7.79
N HIS A 136 -0.78 -15.40 6.95
CA HIS A 136 -2.07 -15.27 6.27
C HIS A 136 -3.23 -15.05 7.24
N GLN A 137 -3.35 -15.86 8.30
CA GLN A 137 -4.44 -15.73 9.29
C GLN A 137 -4.41 -14.36 10.00
N ARG A 138 -3.21 -13.88 10.36
CA ARG A 138 -3.00 -12.55 10.97
C ARG A 138 -3.29 -11.38 10.04
N THR A 139 -3.08 -11.57 8.74
CA THR A 139 -3.25 -10.54 7.70
C THR A 139 -4.56 -10.68 6.93
N THR A 140 -5.51 -11.50 7.38
CA THR A 140 -6.88 -11.45 6.84
C THR A 140 -7.52 -10.08 7.09
N PHE A 141 -8.38 -9.61 6.17
CA PHE A 141 -9.06 -8.31 6.34
C PHE A 141 -9.78 -8.19 7.69
N LYS A 142 -10.39 -9.28 8.19
CA LYS A 142 -10.99 -9.29 9.53
C LYS A 142 -9.94 -9.10 10.62
N ALA A 143 -8.88 -9.91 10.65
CA ALA A 143 -7.83 -9.81 11.67
C ALA A 143 -7.16 -8.43 11.67
N MET A 144 -6.95 -7.82 10.50
CA MET A 144 -6.40 -6.47 10.39
C MET A 144 -7.40 -5.38 10.81
N LYS A 145 -8.70 -5.56 10.57
CA LYS A 145 -9.76 -4.66 11.03
C LYS A 145 -9.93 -4.67 12.54
N ASP A 146 -9.77 -5.85 13.15
CA ASP A 146 -9.87 -6.05 14.60
C ASP A 146 -8.54 -5.70 15.34
N ASN A 147 -7.43 -5.45 14.62
CA ASN A 147 -6.10 -5.16 15.18
C ASN A 147 -5.83 -3.64 15.36
N PRO A 148 -5.75 -3.11 16.61
CA PRO A 148 -5.49 -1.69 16.86
C PRO A 148 -4.10 -1.21 16.38
N MET A 149 -3.14 -2.11 16.15
CA MET A 149 -1.83 -1.77 15.60
C MET A 149 -1.84 -1.59 14.07
N ALA A 150 -2.96 -1.91 13.39
CA ALA A 150 -3.06 -1.84 11.93
C ALA A 150 -4.32 -1.09 11.41
N ASN A 151 -5.40 -1.01 12.19
CA ASN A 151 -6.66 -0.38 11.78
C ASN A 151 -6.74 1.15 12.02
N TYR A 152 -5.67 1.78 12.50
CA TYR A 152 -5.59 3.21 12.84
C TYR A 152 -6.55 3.68 13.96
N SER A 153 -7.10 2.79 14.80
CA SER A 153 -8.05 3.16 15.87
C SER A 153 -7.47 4.09 16.94
N ASN A 154 -6.15 4.17 17.02
CA ASN A 154 -5.42 4.99 18.00
C ASN A 154 -5.21 6.44 17.51
N ILE A 155 -5.57 6.76 16.27
CA ILE A 155 -5.53 8.12 15.74
C ILE A 155 -6.73 8.91 16.28
N PRO A 156 -6.54 10.15 16.78
CA PRO A 156 -7.65 11.01 17.22
C PRO A 156 -8.66 11.27 16.09
N SER A 157 -9.95 11.34 16.43
CA SER A 157 -11.02 11.61 15.47
C SER A 157 -10.90 12.98 14.78
N SER A 158 -10.19 13.93 15.40
CA SER A 158 -9.80 15.21 14.80
C SER A 158 -8.80 15.10 13.64
N VAL A 159 -8.15 13.94 13.47
CA VAL A 159 -7.23 13.61 12.37
C VAL A 159 -7.85 12.55 11.45
N MET A 160 -8.59 11.58 12.00
CA MET A 160 -9.29 10.55 11.22
C MET A 160 -10.57 10.11 11.92
N ASP A 161 -11.72 10.69 11.57
CA ASP A 161 -13.02 10.29 12.11
C ASP A 161 -13.50 8.95 11.51
N GLN A 162 -13.11 7.87 12.18
CA GLN A 162 -13.51 6.51 11.81
C GLN A 162 -15.00 6.20 12.07
N THR A 163 -15.77 7.10 12.70
CA THR A 163 -17.23 6.95 12.82
C THR A 163 -17.96 7.28 11.52
N ILE A 164 -17.38 8.19 10.70
CA ILE A 164 -17.87 8.52 9.35
C ILE A 164 -17.45 7.44 8.35
N SER A 165 -16.18 7.00 8.39
CA SER A 165 -15.73 5.85 7.61
C SER A 165 -14.51 5.18 8.25
N PRO A 166 -14.59 3.89 8.64
CA PRO A 166 -13.46 3.19 9.22
C PRO A 166 -12.38 2.95 8.17
N PHE A 167 -11.11 3.10 8.56
CA PHE A 167 -9.94 2.94 7.70
C PHE A 167 -9.94 1.57 7.00
N MET A 168 -10.21 0.52 7.76
CA MET A 168 -10.47 -0.84 7.27
C MET A 168 -11.94 -0.94 6.80
N ARG A 169 -12.24 -0.31 5.66
CA ARG A 169 -13.61 -0.11 5.14
C ARG A 169 -14.32 -1.43 4.74
N LYS A 170 -13.97 -1.98 3.57
CA LYS A 170 -14.58 -3.21 2.99
C LYS A 170 -13.61 -4.34 2.66
N GLY A 171 -12.42 -4.05 2.12
CA GLY A 171 -11.41 -5.08 1.80
C GLY A 171 -11.74 -5.96 0.60
N THR A 172 -12.35 -5.41 -0.46
CA THR A 172 -12.90 -6.16 -1.61
C THR A 172 -12.60 -5.49 -2.95
N CYS A 173 -12.25 -6.26 -3.98
CA CYS A 173 -12.26 -5.81 -5.37
C CYS A 173 -13.72 -5.59 -5.86
N GLY A 174 -13.91 -4.87 -6.97
CA GLY A 174 -15.22 -4.64 -7.60
C GLY A 174 -16.14 -3.62 -6.92
N ASP A 175 -15.74 -3.00 -5.80
CA ASP A 175 -16.62 -2.07 -5.05
C ASP A 175 -17.02 -0.82 -5.85
N TRP A 176 -16.26 -0.45 -6.90
CA TRP A 176 -16.61 0.63 -7.83
C TRP A 176 -17.98 0.40 -8.50
N LYS A 177 -18.40 -0.86 -8.66
CA LYS A 177 -19.68 -1.27 -9.24
C LYS A 177 -20.90 -0.80 -8.43
N THR A 178 -20.71 -0.34 -7.19
CA THR A 178 -21.77 0.29 -6.36
C THR A 178 -21.67 1.81 -6.28
N HIS A 179 -20.78 2.45 -7.06
CA HIS A 179 -20.50 3.89 -7.00
C HIS A 179 -20.58 4.56 -8.38
N PHE A 180 -20.15 3.88 -9.44
CA PHE A 180 -20.20 4.38 -10.81
C PHE A 180 -21.59 4.17 -11.42
N THR A 181 -22.14 5.21 -12.03
CA THR A 181 -23.20 5.05 -13.04
C THR A 181 -22.62 4.50 -14.33
N VAL A 182 -23.46 3.90 -15.20
CA VAL A 182 -23.03 3.31 -16.48
C VAL A 182 -22.23 4.31 -17.32
N ALA A 183 -22.73 5.54 -17.49
CA ALA A 183 -22.06 6.59 -18.27
C ALA A 183 -20.72 7.06 -17.65
N GLN A 184 -20.58 7.05 -16.31
CA GLN A 184 -19.29 7.31 -15.66
C GLN A 184 -18.31 6.16 -15.88
N ASN A 185 -18.78 4.92 -15.91
CA ASN A 185 -17.93 3.77 -16.20
C ASN A 185 -17.46 3.77 -17.66
N GLU A 186 -18.36 4.00 -18.62
CA GLU A 186 -18.01 4.08 -20.05
C GLU A 186 -16.96 5.17 -20.32
N LEU A 187 -17.11 6.35 -19.69
CA LEU A 187 -16.12 7.43 -19.76
C LEU A 187 -14.77 7.05 -19.12
N PHE A 188 -14.79 6.36 -17.98
CA PHE A 188 -13.57 5.92 -17.31
C PHE A 188 -12.87 4.79 -18.07
N ASP A 189 -13.62 3.84 -18.63
CA ASP A 189 -13.11 2.77 -19.50
C ASP A 189 -12.41 3.36 -20.74
N GLU A 190 -13.01 4.39 -21.37
CA GLU A 190 -12.38 5.11 -22.47
C GLU A 190 -11.10 5.83 -22.06
N TYR A 191 -11.08 6.48 -20.89
CA TYR A 191 -9.89 7.12 -20.35
C TYR A 191 -8.79 6.10 -20.05
N TYR A 192 -9.11 5.03 -19.30
CA TYR A 192 -8.19 3.97 -18.90
C TYR A 192 -7.55 3.27 -20.12
N LYS A 193 -8.35 2.91 -21.13
CA LYS A 193 -7.86 2.30 -22.38
C LYS A 193 -6.84 3.18 -23.11
N LYS A 194 -7.00 4.51 -23.05
CA LYS A 194 -6.02 5.47 -23.61
C LYS A 194 -4.79 5.55 -22.70
N GLU A 195 -5.00 5.68 -21.40
CA GLU A 195 -3.93 5.83 -20.40
C GLU A 195 -2.98 4.64 -20.33
N ILE A 196 -3.44 3.38 -20.41
CA ILE A 196 -2.54 2.21 -20.34
C ILE A 196 -1.97 1.76 -21.70
N SER A 197 -2.38 2.39 -22.81
CA SER A 197 -2.11 1.91 -24.18
C SER A 197 -0.62 1.83 -24.58
N ASP A 198 0.28 2.49 -23.83
CA ASP A 198 1.73 2.42 -24.05
C ASP A 198 2.43 1.23 -23.33
N THR A 199 1.67 0.30 -22.73
CA THR A 199 2.23 -0.75 -21.86
C THR A 199 1.56 -2.13 -21.98
N ASP A 200 2.25 -3.16 -21.49
CA ASP A 200 1.74 -4.52 -21.22
C ASP A 200 1.00 -4.64 -19.86
N LEU A 201 0.89 -3.54 -19.10
CA LEU A 201 0.30 -3.53 -17.76
C LEU A 201 -1.23 -3.71 -17.84
N THR A 202 -1.74 -4.75 -17.19
CA THR A 202 -3.18 -5.09 -17.18
C THR A 202 -3.68 -5.27 -15.74
N PHE A 203 -4.66 -4.46 -15.34
CA PHE A 203 -5.34 -4.58 -14.04
C PHE A 203 -6.64 -5.40 -14.13
N ARG A 204 -7.16 -5.85 -12.98
CA ARG A 204 -8.43 -6.59 -12.83
C ARG A 204 -9.42 -5.72 -12.01
N PHE A 205 -10.70 -5.69 -12.39
CA PHE A 205 -11.70 -4.73 -11.86
C PHE A 205 -13.07 -5.35 -11.52
#